data_AF-A0A2D7Y0U5-F1
#
_entry.id   AF-A0A2D7Y0U5-F1
#
_cell.length_a   1.000
_cell.length_b   1.000
_cell.length_c   1.000
_cell.angle_alpha   90.00
_cell.angle_beta   90.00
_cell.angle_gamma   90.00
#
_symmetry.space_group_name_H-M   'P 1'
#
loop_
_entity.id
_entity.type
_entity.pdbx_description
1 polymer ?
#
loop_
_entity_poly.entity_id
_entity_poly.type
_entity_poly.pdbx_seq_one_letter_code
_entity_poly.pdbx_strand_id
1 'polypeptide(L)'
;MKMQQAWMYSVMVLAGIGIPVMAAMNAGLGLRIGPAASVTALLLVGALVSGVITLFTGTPSMRTLLEAPSWLYLGGLVVVFYILSITVLGPHIGIGTAVLCVLLGQILSAALVDHFGWFGAPKSPITVQKLIGLAFMTLGIWLARRTD
;
A
#
# COMPACT_ATOMS: atom_id res chain seq x y z
N MET A 1 -1.82 13.78 -24.70
CA MET A 1 -0.83 12.99 -23.92
C MET A 1 -0.45 13.62 -22.57
N LYS A 2 0.13 14.83 -22.50
CA LYS A 2 0.56 15.44 -21.20
C LYS A 2 -0.56 15.61 -20.15
N MET A 3 -1.75 16.03 -20.58
CA MET A 3 -2.92 16.19 -19.68
C MET A 3 -3.47 14.84 -19.17
N GLN A 4 -3.31 13.77 -19.95
CA GLN A 4 -3.74 12.42 -19.57
C GLN A 4 -2.77 11.76 -18.57
N GLN A 5 -1.49 12.11 -18.62
CA GLN A 5 -0.53 11.69 -17.59
C GLN A 5 -0.70 12.48 -16.29
N ALA A 6 -1.02 13.77 -16.38
CA ALA A 6 -1.17 14.62 -15.20
C ALA A 6 -2.25 14.09 -14.22
N TRP A 7 -3.43 13.72 -14.71
CA TRP A 7 -4.49 13.21 -13.83
C TRP A 7 -4.11 11.88 -13.17
N MET A 8 -3.40 10.99 -13.89
CA MET A 8 -2.92 9.72 -13.33
C MET A 8 -2.00 9.96 -12.14
N TYR A 9 -1.03 10.87 -12.29
CA TYR A 9 -0.13 11.24 -11.21
C TYR A 9 -0.88 11.91 -10.05
N SER A 10 -1.84 12.80 -10.33
CA SER A 10 -2.66 13.42 -9.28
C SER A 10 -3.45 12.40 -8.47
N VAL A 11 -4.06 11.40 -9.12
CA VAL A 11 -4.79 10.33 -8.41
C VAL A 11 -3.83 9.52 -7.52
N MET A 12 -2.62 9.22 -7.98
CA MET A 12 -1.62 8.51 -7.17
C MET A 12 -1.14 9.33 -5.97
N VAL A 13 -0.98 10.65 -6.12
CA VAL A 13 -0.65 11.55 -5.00
C VAL A 13 -1.78 11.57 -3.98
N LEU A 14 -3.03 11.71 -4.42
CA LEU A 14 -4.20 11.70 -3.53
C LEU A 14 -4.33 10.35 -2.80
N ALA A 15 -4.11 9.24 -3.50
CA ALA A 15 -4.07 7.91 -2.88
C ALA A 15 -2.99 7.84 -1.79
N GLY A 16 -1.81 8.41 -2.04
CA GLY A 16 -0.71 8.48 -1.06
C GLY A 16 -1.08 9.25 0.21
N ILE A 17 -1.83 10.35 0.09
CA ILE A 17 -2.32 11.13 1.25
C ILE A 17 -3.31 10.32 2.09
N GLY A 18 -4.13 9.49 1.45
CA GLY A 18 -5.13 8.66 2.13
C GLY A 18 -4.52 7.63 3.09
N ILE A 19 -3.30 7.16 2.82
CA ILE A 19 -2.68 6.06 3.59
C ILE A 19 -2.37 6.46 5.06
N PRO A 20 -1.66 7.56 5.36
CA PRO A 20 -1.47 7.99 6.75
C PRO A 20 -2.77 8.29 7.51
N VAL A 21 -3.76 8.87 6.81
CA VAL A 21 -5.07 9.17 7.40
C VAL A 21 -5.78 7.88 7.79
N MET A 22 -5.84 6.91 6.87
CA MET A 22 -6.38 5.58 7.12
C MET A 22 -5.65 4.88 8.28
N ALA A 23 -4.31 4.95 8.31
CA ALA A 23 -3.52 4.36 9.38
C ALA A 23 -3.85 4.97 10.76
N ALA A 24 -3.99 6.30 10.85
CA ALA A 24 -4.36 6.97 12.09
C ALA A 24 -5.78 6.62 12.55
N MET A 25 -6.75 6.61 11.62
CA MET A 25 -8.13 6.21 11.90
C MET A 25 -8.21 4.76 12.39
N ASN A 26 -7.50 3.85 11.73
CA ASN A 26 -7.54 2.43 12.08
C ASN A 26 -6.82 2.14 13.39
N ALA A 27 -5.68 2.78 13.66
CA ALA A 27 -5.00 2.68 14.95
C ALA A 27 -5.92 3.18 16.09
N GLY A 28 -6.62 4.31 15.89
CA GLY A 28 -7.61 4.82 16.85
C GLY A 28 -8.79 3.87 17.08
N LEU A 29 -9.26 3.20 16.03
CA LEU A 29 -10.28 2.16 16.14
C LEU A 29 -9.76 0.92 16.89
N GLY A 30 -8.52 0.51 16.59
CA GLY A 30 -7.84 -0.63 17.23
C GLY A 30 -7.69 -0.46 18.74
N LEU A 31 -7.49 0.77 19.22
CA LEU A 31 -7.47 1.08 20.66
C LEU A 31 -8.83 0.92 21.35
N ARG A 32 -9.95 0.99 20.60
CA ARG A 32 -11.31 0.95 21.16
C ARG A 32 -11.93 -0.45 21.12
N ILE A 33 -11.71 -1.18 20.02
CA ILE A 33 -12.37 -2.48 19.77
C ILE A 33 -11.39 -3.63 19.58
N GLY A 34 -10.09 -3.38 19.71
CA GLY A 34 -9.03 -4.35 19.51
C GLY A 34 -8.43 -4.32 18.10
N PRO A 35 -7.11 -4.61 17.94
CA PRO A 35 -6.44 -4.50 16.64
C PRO A 35 -7.07 -5.37 15.56
N ALA A 36 -7.28 -6.66 15.82
CA ALA A 36 -7.82 -7.59 14.83
C ALA A 36 -9.23 -7.16 14.36
N ALA A 37 -10.11 -6.78 15.30
CA ALA A 37 -11.47 -6.32 14.97
C ALA A 37 -11.46 -5.03 14.13
N SER A 38 -10.55 -4.10 14.41
CA SER A 38 -10.41 -2.87 13.59
C SER A 38 -9.97 -3.18 12.15
N VAL A 39 -8.98 -4.06 11.97
CA VAL A 39 -8.53 -4.48 10.63
C VAL A 39 -9.66 -5.19 9.89
N THR A 40 -10.39 -6.09 10.55
CA THR A 40 -11.57 -6.74 9.95
C THR A 40 -12.62 -5.73 9.52
N ALA A 41 -12.98 -4.76 10.36
CA ALA A 41 -13.95 -3.74 10.03
C ALA A 41 -13.51 -2.90 8.81
N LEU A 42 -12.24 -2.48 8.76
CA LEU A 42 -11.69 -1.71 7.65
C LEU A 42 -11.73 -2.50 6.34
N LEU A 43 -11.34 -3.78 6.37
CA LEU A 43 -11.36 -4.65 5.19
C LEU A 43 -12.78 -4.96 4.72
N LEU A 44 -13.75 -5.08 5.63
CA LEU A 44 -15.16 -5.24 5.27
C LEU A 44 -15.71 -4.00 4.57
N VAL A 45 -15.39 -2.79 5.07
CA VAL A 45 -15.76 -1.54 4.39
C VAL A 45 -15.12 -1.48 3.00
N GLY A 46 -13.83 -1.81 2.88
CA GLY A 46 -13.12 -1.89 1.60
C GLY A 46 -13.75 -2.89 0.63
N ALA A 47 -14.12 -4.08 1.12
CA ALA A 47 -14.77 -5.13 0.34
C ALA A 47 -16.18 -4.75 -0.11
N LEU A 48 -16.95 -4.05 0.73
CA LEU A 48 -18.27 -3.54 0.35
C LEU A 48 -18.15 -2.49 -0.76
N VAL A 49 -17.26 -1.52 -0.61
CA VAL A 49 -17.06 -0.46 -1.61
C VAL A 49 -16.54 -1.04 -2.93
N SER A 50 -15.52 -1.90 -2.89
CA SER A 50 -14.98 -2.53 -4.10
C SER A 50 -15.99 -3.49 -4.75
N GLY A 51 -16.80 -4.19 -3.95
CA GLY A 51 -17.91 -5.02 -4.41
C GLY A 51 -18.96 -4.20 -5.17
N VAL A 52 -19.40 -3.07 -4.62
CA VAL A 52 -20.32 -2.15 -5.31
C VAL A 52 -19.74 -1.65 -6.62
N ILE A 53 -18.47 -1.24 -6.64
CA ILE A 53 -17.79 -0.83 -7.87
C ILE A 53 -17.79 -1.97 -8.91
N THR A 54 -17.50 -3.20 -8.46
CA THR A 54 -17.50 -4.39 -9.32
C THR A 54 -18.86 -4.63 -9.98
N LEU A 55 -19.97 -4.34 -9.29
CA LEU A 55 -21.31 -4.44 -9.88
C LEU A 55 -21.50 -3.48 -11.06
N PHE A 56 -20.88 -2.30 -11.02
CA PHE A 56 -20.96 -1.32 -12.11
C PHE A 56 -19.95 -1.55 -13.23
N THR A 57 -18.80 -2.16 -12.94
CA THR A 57 -17.75 -2.45 -13.94
C THR A 57 -17.90 -3.82 -14.60
N GLY A 58 -18.82 -4.65 -14.10
CA GLY A 58 -19.04 -6.03 -14.54
C GLY A 58 -18.48 -7.05 -13.56
N THR A 59 -19.31 -8.01 -13.17
CA THR A 59 -18.92 -9.09 -12.26
C THR A 59 -18.22 -10.21 -13.03
N PRO A 60 -17.00 -10.61 -12.64
CA PRO A 60 -16.33 -11.75 -13.26
C PRO A 60 -17.13 -13.04 -13.03
N SER A 61 -17.06 -13.97 -13.98
CA SER A 61 -17.65 -15.28 -13.79
C SER A 61 -16.92 -16.06 -12.69
N MET A 62 -17.62 -16.96 -11.98
CA MET A 62 -16.99 -17.83 -10.99
C MET A 62 -15.81 -18.62 -11.58
N ARG A 63 -15.94 -19.04 -12.84
CA ARG A 63 -14.86 -19.72 -13.58
C ARG A 63 -13.61 -18.85 -13.69
N THR A 64 -13.76 -17.58 -14.05
CA THR A 64 -12.64 -16.62 -14.16
C THR A 64 -11.92 -16.45 -12.82
N LEU A 65 -12.65 -16.44 -11.71
CA LEU A 65 -12.06 -16.35 -10.36
C LEU A 65 -11.25 -17.60 -10.01
N LEU A 66 -11.75 -18.78 -10.36
CA LEU A 66 -11.08 -20.06 -10.06
C LEU A 66 -9.89 -20.35 -10.98
N GLU A 67 -9.91 -19.85 -12.22
CA GLU A 67 -8.80 -19.99 -13.17
C GLU A 67 -7.65 -19.01 -12.87
N ALA A 68 -7.90 -17.93 -12.13
CA ALA A 68 -6.86 -17.00 -11.73
C ALA A 68 -5.84 -17.68 -10.79
N PRO A 69 -4.52 -17.46 -10.98
CA PRO A 69 -3.50 -18.07 -10.13
C PRO A 69 -3.72 -17.81 -8.64
N SER A 70 -3.89 -18.87 -7.85
CA SER A 70 -4.32 -18.77 -6.44
C SER A 70 -3.38 -17.94 -5.55
N TRP A 71 -2.09 -17.92 -5.89
CA TRP A 71 -1.08 -17.14 -5.17
C TRP A 71 -1.28 -15.62 -5.31
N LEU A 72 -1.99 -15.13 -6.34
CA LEU A 72 -2.29 -13.70 -6.48
C LEU A 72 -3.21 -13.19 -5.36
N TYR A 73 -4.10 -14.05 -4.86
CA TYR A 73 -4.98 -13.72 -3.74
C TYR A 73 -4.22 -13.55 -2.42
N LEU A 74 -3.01 -14.11 -2.30
CA LEU A 74 -2.16 -13.95 -1.11
C LEU A 74 -1.67 -12.52 -0.92
N GLY A 75 -1.81 -11.65 -1.92
CA GLY A 75 -1.60 -10.20 -1.74
C GLY A 75 -2.46 -9.62 -0.61
N GLY A 76 -3.65 -10.19 -0.38
CA GLY A 76 -4.50 -9.82 0.76
C GLY A 76 -3.85 -10.08 2.12
N LEU A 77 -3.03 -11.12 2.25
CA LEU A 77 -2.29 -11.41 3.49
C LEU A 77 -1.25 -10.33 3.80
N VAL A 78 -0.56 -9.84 2.77
CA VAL A 78 0.41 -8.74 2.91
C VAL A 78 -0.30 -7.45 3.36
N VAL A 79 -1.48 -7.17 2.82
CA VAL A 79 -2.32 -6.02 3.22
C VAL A 79 -2.78 -6.15 4.67
N VAL A 80 -3.28 -7.32 5.08
CA VAL A 80 -3.68 -7.58 6.47
C VAL A 80 -2.49 -7.40 7.41
N PHE A 81 -1.33 -7.97 7.08
CA PHE A 81 -0.11 -7.82 7.87
C PHE A 81 0.31 -6.36 8.02
N TYR A 82 0.28 -5.59 6.91
CA TYR A 82 0.59 -4.17 6.92
C TYR A 82 -0.36 -3.37 7.84
N ILE A 83 -1.68 -3.52 7.66
CA ILE A 83 -2.68 -2.78 8.45
C ILE A 83 -2.60 -3.18 9.93
N LEU A 84 -2.44 -4.47 10.22
CA LEU A 84 -2.32 -4.94 11.60
C LEU A 84 -1.04 -4.40 12.27
N SER A 85 0.09 -4.44 11.55
CA SER A 85 1.36 -3.91 12.07
C SER A 85 1.26 -2.43 12.41
N ILE A 86 0.66 -1.61 11.55
CA ILE A 86 0.50 -0.17 11.83
C ILE A 86 -0.52 0.11 12.94
N THR A 87 -1.54 -0.74 13.07
CA THR A 87 -2.57 -0.62 14.13
C THR A 87 -1.99 -0.92 15.51
N VAL A 88 -1.16 -1.96 15.60
CA VAL A 88 -0.53 -2.38 16.85
C VAL A 88 0.65 -1.45 17.19
N LEU A 89 1.55 -1.21 16.25
CA LEU A 89 2.82 -0.51 16.50
C LEU A 89 2.69 1.01 16.39
N GLY A 90 1.77 1.51 15.55
CA GLY A 90 1.59 2.94 15.27
C GLY A 90 1.37 3.80 16.52
N PRO A 91 0.52 3.39 17.49
CA PRO A 91 0.37 4.10 18.76
C PRO A 91 1.66 4.17 19.61
N HIS A 92 2.60 3.23 19.44
CA HIS A 92 3.83 3.17 20.24
C HIS A 92 4.99 3.97 19.63
N ILE A 93 5.14 3.96 18.30
CA ILE A 93 6.27 4.61 17.60
C ILE A 93 5.87 5.88 16.84
N GLY A 94 4.58 6.24 16.87
CA GLY A 94 3.97 7.31 16.08
C GLY A 94 3.58 6.85 14.68
N ILE A 95 2.39 7.28 14.23
CA ILE A 95 1.85 6.93 12.90
C ILE A 95 2.77 7.42 11.77
N GLY A 96 3.32 8.63 11.90
CA GLY A 96 4.25 9.18 10.91
C GLY A 96 5.48 8.30 10.72
N THR A 97 6.16 7.93 11.82
CA THR A 97 7.30 7.01 11.81
C THR A 97 6.94 5.65 11.21
N ALA A 98 5.80 5.08 11.60
CA ALA A 98 5.36 3.78 11.09
C ALA A 98 5.14 3.80 9.57
N VAL A 99 4.46 4.83 9.05
CA VAL A 99 4.26 5.00 7.60
C VAL A 99 5.58 5.19 6.88
N LEU A 100 6.49 6.01 7.40
CA LEU A 100 7.80 6.25 6.81
C LEU A 100 8.65 4.97 6.72
N CYS A 101 8.66 4.14 7.75
CA CYS A 101 9.33 2.83 7.73
C CYS A 101 8.72 1.90 6.68
N VAL A 102 7.39 1.90 6.54
CA VAL A 102 6.70 1.10 5.50
C VAL A 102 7.06 1.62 4.11
N LEU A 103 7.07 2.94 3.89
CA LEU A 103 7.44 3.55 2.62
C LEU A 103 8.86 3.15 2.19
N LEU A 104 9.82 3.11 3.12
CA LEU A 104 11.17 2.61 2.85
C LEU A 104 11.14 1.18 2.28
N GLY A 105 10.40 0.28 2.96
CA GLY A 105 10.24 -1.11 2.50
C GLY A 105 9.55 -1.21 1.14
N GLN A 106 8.52 -0.38 0.90
CA GLN A 106 7.78 -0.34 -0.37
C GLN A 106 8.66 0.12 -1.53
N ILE A 107 9.49 1.15 -1.34
CA ILE A 107 10.40 1.66 -2.38
C ILE A 107 11.42 0.58 -2.78
N LEU A 108 12.02 -0.10 -1.81
CA LEU A 108 12.96 -1.20 -2.06
C LEU A 108 12.27 -2.37 -2.77
N SER A 109 11.11 -2.79 -2.27
CA SER A 109 10.34 -3.89 -2.85
C SER A 109 9.89 -3.58 -4.28
N ALA A 110 9.40 -2.37 -4.54
CA ALA A 110 8.99 -1.93 -5.88
C ALA A 110 10.16 -1.99 -6.87
N ALA A 111 11.35 -1.53 -6.46
CA ALA A 111 12.53 -1.60 -7.32
C ALA A 111 12.92 -3.04 -7.66
N LEU A 112 12.79 -3.98 -6.73
CA LEU A 112 13.05 -5.41 -6.98
C LEU A 112 12.00 -6.02 -7.90
N VAL A 113 10.71 -5.73 -7.66
CA VAL A 113 9.60 -6.19 -8.52
C VAL A 113 9.81 -5.72 -9.97
N ASP A 114 10.11 -4.45 -10.16
CA ASP A 114 10.37 -3.86 -11.48
C ASP A 114 11.63 -4.42 -12.14
N HIS A 115 12.69 -4.66 -11.36
CA HIS A 115 13.96 -5.16 -11.87
C HIS A 115 13.84 -6.59 -12.40
N PHE A 116 13.24 -7.47 -11.60
CA PHE A 116 13.09 -8.88 -11.93
C PHE A 116 11.85 -9.14 -12.81
N GLY A 117 10.94 -8.18 -12.92
CA GLY A 117 9.66 -8.35 -13.62
C GLY A 117 8.75 -9.34 -12.90
N TRP A 118 8.78 -9.34 -11.57
CA TRP A 118 7.93 -10.23 -10.79
C TRP A 118 6.45 -9.95 -11.10
N PHE A 119 5.65 -11.03 -11.11
CA PHE A 119 4.20 -10.96 -11.32
C PHE A 119 3.77 -10.37 -12.67
N GLY A 120 4.64 -10.43 -13.69
CA GLY A 120 4.36 -9.85 -15.01
C GLY A 120 4.54 -8.33 -15.08
N ALA A 121 5.16 -7.73 -14.06
CA ALA A 121 5.48 -6.30 -14.06
C ALA A 121 6.38 -5.94 -15.27
N PRO A 122 6.19 -4.75 -15.89
CA PRO A 122 7.08 -4.27 -16.94
C PRO A 122 8.52 -4.21 -16.43
N LYS A 123 9.41 -5.01 -17.05
CA LYS A 123 10.82 -5.04 -16.64
C LYS A 123 11.45 -3.68 -16.84
N SER A 124 11.92 -3.08 -15.75
CA SER A 124 12.60 -1.81 -15.75
C SER A 124 13.91 -1.96 -15.00
N PRO A 125 15.05 -2.15 -15.72
CA PRO A 125 16.35 -2.36 -15.10
C PRO A 125 16.67 -1.30 -14.05
N ILE A 126 17.34 -1.71 -12.97
CA ILE A 126 17.87 -0.79 -11.98
C ILE A 126 19.06 -0.10 -12.62
N THR A 127 18.90 1.19 -12.92
CA THR A 127 19.98 2.05 -13.40
C THR A 127 20.68 2.71 -12.22
N VAL A 128 21.90 3.19 -12.43
CA VAL A 128 22.64 3.98 -11.42
C VAL A 128 21.81 5.20 -10.98
N GLN A 129 21.10 5.85 -11.91
CA GLN A 129 20.22 6.98 -11.61
C GLN A 129 19.08 6.58 -10.66
N LYS A 130 18.45 5.42 -10.87
CA LYS A 130 17.43 4.91 -9.95
C LYS A 130 18.02 4.61 -8.57
N LEU A 131 19.19 3.98 -8.50
CA LEU A 131 19.87 3.71 -7.21
C LEU A 131 20.16 5.00 -6.45
N ILE A 132 20.66 6.02 -7.15
CA ILE A 132 20.89 7.35 -6.56
C ILE A 132 19.56 7.95 -6.06
N GLY A 133 18.50 7.90 -6.87
CA GLY A 133 17.17 8.37 -6.47
C GLY A 133 16.62 7.65 -5.23
N LEU A 134 16.72 6.31 -5.19
CA LEU A 134 16.34 5.51 -4.04
C LEU A 134 17.16 5.89 -2.80
N ALA A 135 18.47 6.10 -2.94
CA ALA A 135 19.33 6.55 -1.85
C ALA A 135 18.93 7.94 -1.32
N PHE A 136 18.57 8.87 -2.21
CA PHE A 136 18.05 10.17 -1.78
C PHE A 136 16.71 10.07 -1.06
N MET A 137 15.80 9.21 -1.54
CA MET A 137 14.51 8.98 -0.87
C MET A 137 14.71 8.36 0.51
N THR A 138 15.62 7.39 0.64
CA THR A 138 15.90 6.75 1.93
C THR A 138 16.55 7.72 2.92
N LEU A 139 17.51 8.53 2.45
CA LEU A 139 18.11 9.62 3.24
C LEU A 139 17.08 10.67 3.64
N GLY A 140 16.19 11.06 2.73
CA GLY A 140 15.12 12.02 3.01
C GLY A 140 14.17 11.52 4.10
N ILE A 141 13.78 10.24 4.04
CA ILE A 141 12.96 9.61 5.08
C ILE A 141 13.71 9.55 6.41
N TRP A 142 15.00 9.19 6.39
CA TRP A 142 15.82 9.14 7.60
C TRP A 142 15.94 10.53 8.25
N LEU A 143 16.18 11.57 7.46
CA LEU A 143 16.23 12.96 7.92
C LEU A 143 14.88 13.42 8.48
N ALA A 144 13.77 13.14 7.78
CA ALA A 144 12.43 13.51 8.23
C ALA A 144 12.05 12.85 9.56
N ARG A 145 12.53 11.61 9.79
CA ARG A 145 12.32 10.90 11.05
C ARG A 145 13.25 11.40 12.17
N ARG A 146 14.40 12.01 11.87
CA ARG A 146 15.39 12.49 12.85
C ARG A 146 14.94 13.76 13.61
N THR A 147 13.65 14.07 13.60
CA THR A 147 13.11 15.16 14.41
C THR A 147 12.73 14.55 15.76
N ASP A 148 13.77 14.34 16.59
CA ASP A 148 13.82 14.24 18.06
C ASP A 148 15.18 13.64 18.47
#